data_AF-A0A6P2D6S2-F1
#
_entry.id   AF-A0A6P2D6S2-F1
#
_cell.length_a   1.000
_cell.length_b   1.000
_cell.length_c   1.000
_cell.angle_alpha   90.00
_cell.angle_beta   90.00
_cell.angle_gamma   90.00
#
_symmetry.space_group_name_H-M   'P 1'
#
loop_
_entity.id
_entity.type
_entity.pdbx_description
1 polymer ?
#
loop_
_entity_poly.entity_id
_entity_poly.type
_entity_poly.pdbx_seq_one_letter_code
_entity_poly.pdbx_strand_id
1 'polypeptide(L)'
;MGRGKPRHDGSDKRRESRVPADTSQQAPNNSYSPLTQYEDTPFTCADCGKEEIWTAAQQKWWYEVAKGTIYSRAIRCRSCRQALRKGGV
;
A
#
# COMPACT_ATOMS: atom_id res chain seq x y z
N MET A 1 25.17 -6.86 -40.07
CA MET A 1 23.90 -7.60 -39.89
C MET A 1 23.57 -7.56 -38.40
N GLY A 2 22.69 -6.64 -38.00
CA GLY A 2 22.52 -6.20 -36.61
C GLY A 2 21.74 -7.18 -35.73
N ARG A 3 22.17 -7.35 -34.48
CA ARG A 3 21.39 -8.00 -33.43
C ARG A 3 20.97 -6.93 -32.42
N GLY A 4 19.79 -6.34 -32.65
CA GLY A 4 19.17 -5.44 -31.69
C GLY A 4 18.77 -6.22 -30.43
N LYS A 5 19.25 -5.78 -29.26
CA LYS A 5 18.76 -6.28 -27.97
C LYS A 5 17.30 -5.87 -27.76
N PRO A 6 16.43 -6.72 -27.20
CA PRO A 6 15.10 -6.31 -26.77
C PRO A 6 15.24 -5.30 -25.63
N ARG A 7 14.62 -4.14 -25.79
CA ARG A 7 14.50 -3.15 -24.72
C ARG A 7 13.36 -3.60 -23.83
N HIS A 8 13.65 -4.03 -22.60
CA HIS A 8 12.61 -4.21 -21.59
C HIS A 8 12.14 -2.82 -21.17
N ASP A 9 10.99 -2.39 -21.69
CA ASP A 9 10.28 -1.18 -21.28
C ASP A 9 9.60 -1.42 -19.93
N GLY A 10 10.40 -1.36 -18.85
CA GLY A 10 9.94 -1.45 -17.46
C GLY A 10 9.08 -0.26 -16.99
N SER A 11 8.27 0.35 -17.86
CA SER A 11 7.60 1.64 -17.63
C SER A 11 6.08 1.55 -17.50
N ASP A 12 5.47 0.40 -17.74
CA ASP A 12 4.00 0.31 -17.89
C ASP A 12 3.23 -0.10 -16.61
N LYS A 13 3.88 -0.71 -15.60
CA LYS A 13 3.15 -1.20 -14.41
C LYS A 13 2.85 -0.16 -13.33
N ARG A 14 3.32 1.09 -13.48
CA ARG A 14 3.23 2.12 -12.44
C ARG A 14 2.00 3.04 -12.56
N ARG A 15 1.30 3.01 -13.70
CA ARG A 15 0.09 3.82 -13.94
C ARG A 15 -1.21 3.13 -13.52
N GLU A 16 -1.22 1.80 -13.46
CA GLU A 16 -2.42 1.00 -13.14
C GLU A 16 -2.72 0.87 -11.65
N SER A 17 -1.81 1.31 -10.77
CA SER A 17 -1.93 1.11 -9.32
C SER A 17 -2.58 2.27 -8.58
N ARG A 18 -3.24 3.20 -9.27
CA ARG A 18 -4.04 4.25 -8.62
C ARG A 18 -5.48 3.82 -8.47
N VAL A 19 -5.97 3.81 -7.23
CA VAL A 19 -7.34 3.44 -6.91
C VAL A 19 -8.08 4.66 -6.36
N PRO A 20 -9.24 5.03 -6.91
CA PRO A 20 -10.03 6.14 -6.38
C PRO A 20 -10.53 5.83 -4.98
N ALA A 21 -10.45 6.81 -4.08
CA ALA A 21 -10.95 6.69 -2.72
C ALA A 21 -12.41 7.13 -2.64
N ASP A 22 -13.19 6.40 -1.85
CA ASP A 22 -14.50 6.84 -1.40
C ASP A 22 -14.33 7.58 -0.07
N THR A 23 -14.28 8.91 -0.13
CA THR A 23 -14.07 9.76 1.04
C THR A 23 -15.22 9.67 2.04
N SER A 24 -16.43 9.31 1.61
CA SER A 24 -17.58 9.12 2.48
C SER A 24 -17.43 7.88 3.37
N GLN A 25 -16.62 6.92 2.94
CA GLN A 25 -16.34 5.70 3.68
C GLN A 25 -15.11 5.82 4.58
N GLN A 26 -14.36 6.91 4.53
CA GLN A 26 -13.24 7.13 5.45
C GLN A 26 -13.79 7.42 6.85
N ALA A 27 -13.07 6.95 7.87
CA ALA A 27 -13.47 7.23 9.24
C ALA A 27 -13.40 8.75 9.54
N PRO A 28 -14.40 9.32 10.25
CA PRO A 28 -14.48 10.75 10.54
C PRO A 28 -13.49 11.11 11.66
N ASN A 29 -12.20 11.12 11.33
CA ASN A 29 -11.12 11.19 12.32
C ASN A 29 -10.67 12.63 12.64
N ASN A 30 -11.57 13.63 12.58
CA ASN A 30 -11.18 15.06 12.57
C ASN A 30 -10.13 15.41 11.51
N SER A 31 -10.05 14.61 10.45
CA SER A 31 -9.12 14.84 9.36
C SER A 31 -9.69 15.88 8.41
N TYR A 32 -9.07 17.05 8.38
CA TYR A 32 -9.43 18.15 7.47
C TYR A 32 -9.07 17.89 6.00
N SER A 33 -8.46 16.74 5.69
CA SER A 33 -7.99 16.42 4.35
C SER A 33 -8.16 14.92 4.07
N PRO A 34 -9.33 14.49 3.54
CA PRO A 34 -9.55 13.10 3.19
C PRO A 34 -8.64 12.70 2.01
N LEU A 35 -8.24 11.42 1.97
CA LEU A 35 -7.47 10.89 0.84
C LEU A 35 -8.42 10.70 -0.34
N THR A 36 -8.14 11.30 -1.50
CA THR A 36 -8.99 11.20 -2.70
C THR A 36 -8.59 10.07 -3.65
N GLN A 37 -7.37 9.57 -3.49
CA GLN A 37 -6.82 8.46 -4.26
C GLN A 37 -5.77 7.71 -3.43
N TYR A 38 -5.57 6.44 -3.76
CA TYR A 38 -4.53 5.59 -3.19
C TYR A 38 -3.54 5.19 -4.28
N GLU A 39 -2.27 5.06 -3.92
CA GLU A 39 -1.22 4.62 -4.83
C GLU A 39 -0.26 3.65 -4.14
N ASP A 40 0.25 2.67 -4.88
CA ASP A 40 1.21 1.70 -4.38
C ASP A 40 2.42 2.39 -3.72
N THR A 41 2.57 2.17 -2.42
CA THR A 41 3.60 2.83 -1.61
C THR A 41 4.58 1.77 -1.09
N PRO A 42 5.86 1.79 -1.49
CA PRO A 42 6.85 0.89 -0.93
C PRO A 42 7.09 1.25 0.55
N PHE A 43 7.31 0.23 1.38
CA PHE A 43 7.69 0.40 2.77
C PHE A 43 8.66 -0.70 3.20
N THR A 44 9.47 -0.39 4.20
CA THR A 44 10.36 -1.35 4.84
C THR A 44 9.70 -1.86 6.13
N CYS A 45 9.63 -3.17 6.30
CA CYS A 45 9.10 -3.78 7.51
C CYS A 45 9.97 -3.41 8.72
N ALA A 46 9.36 -2.86 9.77
CA ALA A 46 10.06 -2.47 10.99
C ALA A 46 10.63 -3.66 11.78
N ASP A 47 10.05 -4.85 11.64
CA ASP A 47 10.49 -6.03 12.42
C ASP A 47 11.58 -6.83 11.67
N CYS A 48 11.43 -7.04 10.36
CA CYS A 48 12.32 -7.92 9.59
C CYS A 48 13.15 -7.22 8.50
N GLY A 49 12.97 -5.91 8.29
CA GLY A 49 13.73 -5.14 7.30
C GLY A 49 13.38 -5.40 5.83
N LYS A 50 12.44 -6.30 5.53
CA LYS A 50 12.04 -6.60 4.15
C LYS A 50 11.29 -5.44 3.50
N GLU A 51 11.60 -5.15 2.25
CA GLU A 51 10.84 -4.22 1.41
C GLU A 51 9.56 -4.90 0.87
N GLU A 52 8.43 -4.24 1.05
CA GLU A 52 7.13 -4.68 0.52
C GLU A 52 6.36 -3.45 0.00
N ILE A 53 5.34 -3.70 -0.84
CA ILE A 53 4.49 -2.63 -1.37
C ILE A 53 3.17 -2.65 -0.61
N TRP A 54 2.82 -1.51 -0.02
CA TRP A 54 1.48 -1.25 0.45
C TRP A 54 0.61 -0.84 -0.72
N THR A 55 -0.07 -1.82 -1.29
CA THR A 55 -0.84 -1.62 -2.52
C THR A 55 -2.00 -0.65 -2.31
N ALA A 56 -2.40 0.05 -3.37
CA ALA A 56 -3.56 0.95 -3.33
C ALA A 56 -4.85 0.22 -2.91
N ALA A 57 -5.02 -1.04 -3.32
CA ALA A 57 -6.15 -1.88 -2.91
C ALA A 57 -6.13 -2.17 -1.39
N GLN A 58 -4.96 -2.45 -0.81
CA GLN A 58 -4.80 -2.64 0.64
C GLN A 58 -5.07 -1.35 1.41
N GLN A 59 -4.65 -0.20 0.88
CA GLN A 59 -4.95 1.12 1.45
C GLN A 59 -6.45 1.37 1.45
N LYS A 60 -7.13 1.15 0.31
CA LYS A 60 -8.59 1.30 0.19
C LYS A 60 -9.32 0.49 1.26
N TRP A 61 -9.01 -0.81 1.36
CA TRP A 61 -9.61 -1.65 2.38
C TRP A 61 -9.32 -1.15 3.80
N TRP A 62 -8.08 -0.72 4.08
CA TRP A 62 -7.70 -0.27 5.41
C TRP A 62 -8.45 0.99 5.85
N TYR A 63 -8.53 2.00 4.99
CA TYR A 63 -9.18 3.27 5.34
C TYR A 63 -10.71 3.21 5.26
N GLU A 64 -11.26 2.50 4.27
CA GLU A 64 -12.70 2.49 4.01
C GLU A 64 -13.44 1.38 4.76
N VAL A 65 -12.82 0.20 4.94
CA VAL A 65 -13.47 -0.97 5.56
C VAL A 65 -12.99 -1.17 6.99
N ALA A 66 -11.68 -1.24 7.21
CA ALA A 66 -11.12 -1.39 8.56
C ALA A 66 -11.17 -0.10 9.38
N LYS A 67 -11.59 1.02 8.76
CA LYS A 67 -11.73 2.34 9.38
C LYS A 67 -10.45 2.83 10.06
N GLY A 68 -9.30 2.48 9.48
CA GLY A 68 -8.00 2.97 9.92
C GLY A 68 -7.90 4.49 9.78
N THR A 69 -7.11 5.12 10.65
CA THR A 69 -6.83 6.56 10.54
C THR A 69 -6.05 6.86 9.27
N ILE A 70 -6.38 7.94 8.56
CA ILE A 70 -5.67 8.35 7.34
C ILE A 70 -4.19 8.69 7.59
N TYR A 71 -3.80 8.91 8.85
CA TYR A 71 -2.42 9.15 9.26
C TYR A 71 -1.62 7.85 9.47
N SER A 72 -2.28 6.69 9.48
CA SER A 72 -1.61 5.40 9.63
C SER A 72 -0.99 4.94 8.32
N ARG A 73 0.13 4.22 8.42
CA ARG A 73 0.82 3.61 7.28
C ARG A 73 1.17 2.16 7.53
N ALA A 74 1.36 1.39 6.47
CA ALA A 74 1.94 0.06 6.59
C ALA A 74 3.38 0.14 7.09
N ILE A 75 3.65 -0.50 8.24
CA ILE A 75 4.99 -0.61 8.84
C ILE A 75 5.45 -2.07 9.00
N ARG A 76 4.57 -3.03 8.75
CA ARG A 76 4.84 -4.46 8.93
C ARG A 76 4.36 -5.27 7.74
N CYS A 77 5.24 -6.16 7.28
CA CYS A 77 4.95 -7.07 6.20
C CYS A 77 3.86 -8.09 6.59
N ARG A 78 3.28 -8.77 5.60
CA ARG A 78 2.22 -9.77 5.86
C ARG A 78 2.68 -10.88 6.80
N SER A 79 3.92 -11.37 6.66
CA SER A 79 4.45 -12.44 7.51
C SER A 79 4.62 -11.99 8.96
N CYS A 80 5.20 -10.81 9.22
CA CYS A 80 5.33 -10.26 10.58
C CYS A 80 3.96 -10.00 11.22
N ARG A 81 2.98 -9.49 10.46
CA ARG A 81 1.59 -9.34 10.95
C ARG A 81 0.92 -10.68 11.27
N GLN A 82 1.28 -11.77 10.58
CA GLN A 82 0.76 -13.10 10.90
C GLN A 82 1.44 -13.70 12.13
N ALA A 83 2.76 -13.51 12.27
CA ALA A 83 3.52 -13.94 13.45
C ALA A 83 2.98 -13.30 14.73
N LEU A 84 2.72 -11.99 14.72
CA LEU A 84 2.13 -11.28 15.87
C LEU A 84 0.75 -11.84 16.26
N ARG A 85 -0.12 -12.14 15.28
CA ARG A 85 -1.44 -12.72 15.56
C ARG A 85 -1.39 -14.14 16.13
N LYS A 86 -0.32 -14.88 15.83
CA LYS A 86 -0.11 -16.25 16.32
C LYS A 86 0.61 -16.30 17.68
N GLY A 87 0.91 -15.15 18.29
CA GLY A 87 1.53 -15.06 19.62
C GLY A 87 3.06 -14.84 19.62
N GLY A 88 3.63 -14.28 18.55
CA GLY A 88 5.07 -14.03 18.47
C GLY A 88 5.50 -12.64 18.92
N VAL A 89 5.38 -12.34 20.23
CA VAL A 89 6.49 -12.09 21.18
C VAL A 89 5.98 -12.42 22.58
#